data_AF-A0A3D6D288-F1
#
_entry.id   AF-A0A3D6D288-F1
#
_cell.length_a   1.000
_cell.length_b   1.000
_cell.length_c   1.000
_cell.angle_alpha   90.00
_cell.angle_beta   90.00
_cell.angle_gamma   90.00
#
_symmetry.space_group_name_H-M   'P 1'
#
loop_
_entity.id
_entity.type
_entity.pdbx_description
1 polymer ?
#
loop_
_entity_poly.entity_id
_entity_poly.type
_entity_poly.pdbx_seq_one_letter_code
_entity_poly.pdbx_strand_id
1 'polypeptide(L)' 'MLMGTFIGDAHAMPAHWYYNRDALRQDYGWITEFMSPKRHHPDSILWRSEYSPLNKKGDILHDQAQYWGQKGIHYHQ' A
#
# COMPACT_ATOMS: atom_id res chain seq x y z
N MET A 1 12.49 9.41 21.60
CA MET A 1 12.24 8.13 20.89
C MET A 1 11.48 8.36 19.57
N LEU A 2 11.86 9.35 18.75
CA LEU A 2 11.18 9.64 17.47
C LEU A 2 11.78 8.84 16.30
N MET A 3 13.07 8.54 16.35
CA MET A 3 13.73 7.80 15.26
C MET A 3 13.15 6.39 15.09
N GLY A 4 12.88 5.70 16.20
CA GLY A 4 12.31 4.35 16.17
C GLY A 4 10.92 4.30 15.51
N THR A 5 10.09 5.35 15.66
CA THR A 5 8.77 5.40 15.04
C THR A 5 8.87 5.58 13.52
N PHE A 6 9.79 6.43 13.05
CA PHE A 6 10.03 6.59 11.61
C PHE A 6 10.61 5.31 10.99
N ILE A 7 11.54 4.65 11.68
CA ILE A 7 12.10 3.37 11.23
C ILE A 7 11.01 2.30 11.17
N GLY A 8 10.18 2.19 12.21
CA GLY A 8 9.09 1.20 12.26
C GLY A 8 8.06 1.40 11.16
N ASP A 9 7.65 2.64 10.90
CA ASP A 9 6.70 2.98 9.83
C ASP A 9 7.26 2.59 8.45
N ALA A 10 8.49 3.02 8.14
CA ALA A 10 9.15 2.68 6.86
C ALA A 10 9.36 1.17 6.71
N HIS A 11 9.70 0.46 7.78
CA HIS A 11 9.94 -0.98 7.75
C HIS A 11 8.65 -1.79 7.57
N ALA A 12 7.49 -1.25 7.97
CA ALA A 12 6.20 -1.91 7.83
C ALA A 12 5.59 -1.78 6.41
N MET A 13 6.08 -0.85 5.59
CA MET A 13 5.54 -0.57 4.25
C MET A 13 5.40 -1.79 3.33
N PRO A 14 6.37 -2.73 3.23
CA PRO A 14 6.21 -3.92 2.38
C PRO A 14 5.10 -4.87 2.83
N ALA A 15 4.74 -4.84 4.11
CA ALA A 15 3.67 -5.65 4.70
C ALA A 15 2.30 -4.98 4.63
N HIS A 16 2.22 -3.72 4.20
CA HIS A 16 0.97 -2.99 4.05
C HIS A 16 0.04 -3.74 3.09
N TRP A 17 -1.23 -3.91 3.45
CA TRP A 17 -2.24 -4.71 2.73
C TRP A 17 -1.97 -6.22 2.60
N TYR A 18 -1.13 -6.79 3.48
CA TYR A 18 -1.06 -8.23 3.69
C TYR A 18 -1.73 -8.59 5.02
N TYR A 19 -2.97 -9.07 4.95
CA TYR A 19 -3.67 -9.68 6.09
C TYR A 19 -3.43 -11.20 6.13
N ASN A 20 -3.08 -11.81 5.00
CA ASN A 20 -2.60 -13.19 4.94
C ASN A 20 -1.07 -13.26 5.13
N ARG A 21 -0.63 -13.87 6.25
CA ARG A 21 0.79 -14.05 6.58
C ARG A 21 1.52 -15.02 5.65
N ASP A 22 0.84 -16.02 5.10
CA ASP A 22 1.44 -16.96 4.16
C ASP A 22 1.75 -16.29 2.83
N ALA A 23 0.84 -15.42 2.35
CA ALA A 23 1.07 -14.59 1.17
C ALA A 23 2.25 -13.62 1.38
N LEU A 24 2.33 -12.96 2.54
CA LEU A 24 3.45 -12.09 2.90
C LEU A 24 4.77 -12.85 2.89
N ARG A 25 4.78 -14.04 3.50
CA ARG A 25 5.95 -14.91 3.58
C ARG A 25 6.38 -15.42 2.19
N GLN A 26 5.43 -15.75 1.32
CA GLN A 26 5.71 -16.16 -0.05
C GLN A 26 6.32 -15.01 -0.87
N ASP A 27 5.84 -13.78 -0.67
CA ASP A 27 6.28 -12.64 -1.46
C ASP A 27 7.61 -12.04 -1.02
N TYR A 28 7.82 -11.89 0.29
CA TYR A 28 8.98 -11.18 0.84
C TYR A 28 9.89 -12.05 1.71
N GLY A 29 9.45 -13.25 2.08
CA GLY A 29 10.17 -14.02 3.07
C GLY A 29 10.12 -13.35 4.44
N TRP A 30 11.28 -12.99 4.98
CA TRP A 30 11.40 -12.27 6.25
C TRP A 30 11.82 -10.85 5.90
N ILE A 31 11.03 -9.87 6.32
CA ILE A 31 11.41 -8.46 6.15
C ILE A 31 12.41 -8.14 7.27
N THR A 32 13.70 -8.14 6.93
CA THR A 32 14.80 -7.83 7.86
C THR A 32 15.55 -6.56 7.48
N GLU A 33 15.25 -5.99 6.32
CA GLU A 33 15.86 -4.79 5.77
C GLU A 33 14.77 -3.85 5.23
N PHE A 34 15.15 -2.62 4.85
CA PHE A 34 14.25 -1.74 4.13
C PHE A 34 14.05 -2.25 2.70
N MET A 35 12.79 -2.39 2.29
CA MET A 35 12.42 -2.88 0.98
C MET A 35 11.32 -1.98 0.40
N SER A 36 11.29 -1.83 -0.91
CA SER A 36 10.14 -1.20 -1.57
C SER A 36 8.95 -2.17 -1.58
N PRO A 37 7.71 -1.67 -1.40
CA PRO A 37 6.52 -2.48 -1.59
C PRO A 37 6.43 -2.96 -3.05
N LYS A 38 5.95 -4.19 -3.24
CA LYS A 38 5.59 -4.75 -4.55
C LYS A 38 4.34 -4.04 -5.07
N ARG A 39 4.17 -4.05 -6.40
CA ARG A 39 2.99 -3.48 -7.04
C ARG A 39 1.69 -4.18 -6.61
N HIS A 40 1.75 -5.49 -6.44
CA HIS A 40 0.62 -6.31 -6.04
C HIS A 40 0.41 -6.25 -4.52
N HIS A 41 -0.83 -5.97 -4.11
CA HIS A 41 -1.28 -5.84 -2.73
C HIS A 41 -2.53 -6.73 -2.55
N PRO A 42 -2.37 -8.01 -2.19
CA PRO A 42 -3.41 -9.03 -2.34
C PRO A 42 -4.69 -8.71 -1.57
N ASP A 43 -4.57 -8.07 -0.42
CA ASP A 43 -5.71 -7.76 0.45
C ASP A 43 -6.08 -6.27 0.46
N SER A 44 -5.63 -5.49 -0.53
CA SER A 44 -6.11 -4.12 -0.74
C SER A 44 -7.64 -4.12 -0.85
N ILE A 45 -8.30 -3.21 -0.12
CA ILE A 45 -9.77 -3.07 -0.15
C ILE A 45 -10.25 -1.93 -1.03
N LEU A 46 -9.34 -1.09 -1.55
CA LEU A 46 -9.70 0.13 -2.29
C LEU A 46 -10.41 -0.16 -3.61
N TRP A 47 -10.30 -1.38 -4.14
CA TRP A 47 -11.09 -1.80 -5.28
C TRP A 47 -12.59 -1.90 -5.00
N ARG A 48 -12.98 -1.94 -3.73
CA ARG A 48 -14.39 -1.98 -3.29
C ARG A 48 -14.98 -0.60 -3.08
N SER A 49 -14.20 0.46 -3.22
CA SER A 49 -14.67 1.84 -3.03
C SER A 49 -14.60 2.63 -4.33
N GLU A 50 -15.51 3.58 -4.44
CA GLU A 50 -15.51 4.59 -5.48
C GLU A 50 -15.00 5.91 -4.88
N TYR A 51 -14.28 6.67 -5.70
CA TYR A 51 -13.78 7.97 -5.31
C TYR A 51 -13.91 8.95 -6.47
N SER A 52 -14.57 10.07 -6.21
CA SER A 52 -14.64 11.21 -7.12
C SER A 52 -14.26 12.46 -6.35
N PRO A 53 -13.23 13.21 -6.76
CA PRO A 53 -12.84 14.43 -6.07
C PRO A 53 -13.93 15.50 -6.21
N LEU A 54 -14.23 16.23 -5.12
CA LEU A 54 -15.15 17.37 -5.19
C LEU A 54 -14.59 18.56 -5.98
N ASN A 55 -13.26 18.71 -5.96
CA ASN A 55 -12.53 19.78 -6.64
C ASN A 55 -11.05 19.43 -6.73
N LYS A 56 -10.25 20.29 -7.39
CA LYS A 56 -8.80 20.09 -7.57
C LYS A 56 -7.99 19.95 -6.26
N LYS A 57 -8.41 20.60 -5.16
CA LYS A 57 -7.74 20.42 -3.86
C LYS A 57 -8.10 19.09 -3.20
N GLY A 58 -9.27 18.56 -3.54
CA GLY A 58 -9.75 17.28 -3.04
C GLY A 58 -9.13 16.11 -3.76
N ASP A 59 -8.69 16.25 -5.02
CA ASP A 59 -8.03 15.22 -5.82
C ASP A 59 -6.74 14.72 -5.17
N ILE A 60 -6.85 13.61 -4.45
CA ILE A 60 -5.72 12.94 -3.80
C ILE A 60 -5.04 11.91 -4.72
N LEU A 61 -5.67 11.57 -5.86
CA LEU A 61 -5.19 10.49 -6.72
C LEU A 61 -4.28 11.03 -7.82
N HIS A 62 -4.54 12.22 -8.37
CA HIS A 62 -3.74 12.78 -9.46
C HIS A 62 -3.52 11.74 -10.57
N ASP A 63 -2.26 11.50 -10.97
CA ASP A 63 -1.88 10.54 -12.01
C ASP A 63 -2.07 9.07 -11.58
N GLN A 64 -2.30 8.81 -10.30
CA GLN A 64 -2.52 7.47 -9.73
C GLN A 64 -4.00 7.04 -9.82
N ALA A 65 -4.90 7.89 -10.30
CA ALA A 65 -6.33 7.56 -10.45
C ALA A 65 -6.57 6.27 -11.25
N GLN A 66 -5.67 5.98 -12.21
CA GLN A 66 -5.71 4.76 -13.00
C GLN A 66 -5.67 3.48 -12.15
N TYR A 67 -5.09 3.51 -10.95
CA TYR A 67 -4.93 2.34 -10.08
C TYR A 67 -6.06 2.16 -9.06
N TRP A 68 -6.90 3.18 -8.85
CA TRP A 68 -8.04 3.09 -7.94
C TRP A 68 -9.11 2.14 -8.50
N GLY A 69 -9.83 1.44 -7.64
CA GLY A 69 -10.85 0.48 -8.10
C GLY A 69 -10.28 -0.86 -8.59
N GLN A 70 -8.96 -1.02 -8.74
CA GLN A 70 -8.37 -2.25 -9.25
C GLN A 70 -8.06 -3.27 -8.15
N LYS A 71 -8.58 -4.50 -8.30
CA LYS A 71 -8.38 -5.58 -7.33
C LYS A 71 -6.89 -5.97 -7.25
N GLY A 72 -6.39 -6.08 -6.02
CA GLY A 72 -5.00 -6.46 -5.78
C GLY A 72 -4.00 -5.32 -6.02
N ILE A 73 -4.46 -4.08 -6.14
CA ILE A 73 -3.64 -2.89 -6.39
C ILE A 73 -3.93 -1.87 -5.29
N HIS A 74 -2.88 -1.20 -4.82
CA HIS A 74 -2.96 0.00 -4.02
C HIS A 74 -2.53 1.20 -4.88
N TYR A 75 -3.17 2.35 -4.71
CA TYR A 75 -2.95 3.50 -5.60
C TYR A 75 -1.60 4.19 -5.40
N HIS A 76 -0.92 3.98 -4.27
CA HIS A 76 0.48 4.38 -4.12
C HIS A 76 1.39 3.32 -4.76
N GLN A 77 1.56 3.41 -6.08
CA GLN A 77 2.55 2.64 -6.85
C GLN A 77 3.89 3.36 -6.97
#